data_AF-A0A963BWZ0-F1
#
_entry.id   AF-A0A963BWZ0-F1
#
_cell.length_a   1.000
_cell.length_b   1.000
_cell.length_c   1.000
_cell.angle_alpha   90.00
_cell.angle_beta   90.00
_cell.angle_gamma   90.00
#
_symmetry.space_group_name_H-M   'P 1'
#
loop_
_entity.id
_entity.type
_entity.pdbx_description
1 polymer ?
#
loop_
_entity_poly.entity_id
_entity_poly.type
_entity_poly.pdbx_seq_one_letter_code
_entity_poly.pdbx_strand_id
1 'polypeptide(L)'
;MVRNTRLSTTRAEIGGLATGVSLGSLPPPKGGPSTETVLKALHERIAALEGQLELLRQVIAVDSGGNLTVAVPGHITLSAGGALHLHGTASAEATAGSQSARLTLGSTGAVELSGNVSCTVSATTIAISSSSYRVDAPLADFSSVLKCATLTATNVVAATYSPGAGNVW
;
A
#
# COMPACT_ATOMS: atom_id res chain seq x y z
N MET A 1 44.17 -14.62 33.40
CA MET A 1 43.96 -15.29 34.69
C MET A 1 43.75 -16.78 34.42
N VAL A 2 44.79 -17.56 34.70
CA VAL A 2 44.92 -18.98 34.39
C VAL A 2 44.24 -19.81 35.48
N ARG A 3 43.45 -20.83 35.13
CA ARG A 3 43.33 -22.06 35.94
C ARG A 3 43.29 -23.29 35.04
N ASN A 4 44.49 -23.83 34.86
CA ASN A 4 44.78 -25.22 34.57
C ASN A 4 44.24 -26.10 35.70
N THR A 5 43.49 -27.15 35.39
CA THR A 5 43.24 -28.25 36.33
C THR A 5 43.65 -29.56 35.65
N ARG A 6 44.82 -30.06 36.05
CA ARG A 6 45.35 -31.37 35.65
C ARG A 6 44.99 -32.41 36.71
N LEU A 7 44.78 -33.64 36.21
CA LEU A 7 45.08 -34.95 36.79
C LEU A 7 44.19 -35.49 37.93
N SER A 8 43.48 -36.59 37.60
CA SER A 8 43.34 -37.74 38.49
C SER A 8 43.36 -39.00 37.64
N THR A 9 44.52 -39.64 37.56
CA THR A 9 44.69 -41.02 37.09
C THR A 9 44.24 -41.95 38.20
N THR A 10 43.18 -42.73 37.96
CA THR A 10 42.85 -43.89 38.80
C THR A 10 42.99 -45.15 37.94
N ARG A 11 44.00 -45.94 38.27
CA ARG A 11 44.31 -47.25 37.68
C ARG A 11 43.69 -48.33 38.57
N ALA A 12 42.73 -49.07 38.05
CA ALA A 12 42.22 -50.36 38.53
C ALA A 12 41.36 -50.94 37.39
N GLU A 13 41.35 -52.20 36.99
CA GLU A 13 42.06 -53.42 37.30
C GLU A 13 41.87 -54.31 36.05
N ILE A 14 42.75 -55.28 35.86
CA ILE A 14 42.72 -56.22 34.76
C ILE A 14 41.82 -57.39 35.16
N GLY A 15 40.85 -57.79 34.33
CA GLY A 15 40.21 -59.10 34.46
C GLY A 15 38.86 -59.22 33.77
N GLY A 16 38.81 -59.94 32.65
CA GLY A 16 37.54 -60.33 32.03
C GLY A 16 37.62 -60.58 30.54
N LEU A 17 38.26 -61.68 30.15
CA LEU A 17 38.20 -62.22 28.79
C LEU A 17 36.77 -62.73 28.52
N ALA A 18 35.95 -61.93 27.84
CA ALA A 18 34.70 -62.40 27.24
C ALA A 18 34.74 -62.06 25.74
N THR A 19 35.06 -63.09 24.98
CA THR A 19 34.97 -63.19 23.53
C THR A 19 33.58 -62.83 23.02
N GLY A 20 33.51 -61.93 22.02
CA GLY A 20 32.38 -61.88 21.08
C GLY A 20 31.31 -60.81 21.34
N VAL A 21 31.65 -59.53 21.23
CA VAL A 21 30.67 -58.53 20.78
C VAL A 21 30.93 -58.32 19.29
N SER A 22 30.10 -58.94 18.45
CA SER A 22 30.02 -58.60 17.03
C SER A 22 29.73 -57.11 16.95
N LEU A 23 30.68 -56.33 16.41
CA LEU A 23 30.38 -54.98 15.94
C LEU A 23 29.34 -55.15 14.83
N GLY A 24 28.06 -55.10 15.21
CA GLY A 24 26.98 -54.82 14.28
C GLY A 24 27.38 -53.55 13.56
N SER A 25 27.64 -53.69 12.26
CA SER A 25 28.06 -52.60 11.40
C SER A 25 27.14 -51.42 11.65
N LEU A 26 27.72 -50.29 12.07
CA LEU A 26 27.00 -49.03 12.05
C LEU A 26 26.44 -48.88 10.64
N PRO A 27 25.13 -48.65 10.47
CA PRO A 27 24.59 -48.42 9.14
C PRO A 27 25.40 -47.27 8.51
N PRO A 28 25.85 -47.41 7.26
CA PRO A 28 26.60 -46.35 6.60
C PRO A 28 25.79 -45.06 6.72
N PRO A 29 26.44 -43.89 6.94
CA PRO A 29 25.72 -42.63 6.95
C PRO A 29 24.91 -42.58 5.66
N LYS A 30 23.58 -42.52 5.78
CA LYS A 30 22.66 -42.45 4.64
C LYS A 30 23.24 -41.37 3.74
N GLY A 31 23.78 -41.79 2.58
CA GLY A 31 24.51 -40.90 1.70
C GLY A 31 23.66 -39.67 1.49
N GLY A 32 24.21 -38.49 1.79
CA GLY A 32 23.56 -37.25 1.40
C GLY A 32 23.21 -37.32 -0.09
N PRO A 33 22.21 -36.56 -0.56
CA PRO A 33 21.84 -36.55 -1.96
C PRO A 33 23.09 -36.44 -2.82
N SER A 34 23.21 -37.29 -3.85
CA SER A 34 24.39 -37.28 -4.72
C SER A 34 24.59 -35.86 -5.26
N THR A 35 25.83 -35.45 -5.49
CA THR A 35 26.17 -34.15 -6.08
C THR A 35 25.38 -33.89 -7.36
N GLU A 36 25.13 -34.93 -8.15
CA GLU A 36 24.29 -34.90 -9.34
C GLU A 36 22.80 -34.58 -9.03
N THR A 37 22.24 -35.18 -7.97
CA THR A 37 20.89 -34.89 -7.50
C THR A 37 20.77 -33.42 -7.07
N VAL A 38 21.78 -32.90 -6.37
CA VAL A 38 21.82 -31.50 -5.94
C VAL A 38 21.94 -30.56 -7.14
N LEU A 39 22.81 -30.89 -8.11
CA LEU A 39 23.00 -30.08 -9.31
C LEU A 39 21.72 -30.00 -10.14
N LYS A 40 21.01 -31.11 -10.30
CA LYS A 40 19.72 -31.15 -11.01
C LYS A 40 18.67 -30.29 -10.31
N ALA A 41 18.55 -30.43 -8.99
CA ALA A 41 17.61 -29.62 -8.20
C ALA A 41 17.92 -28.11 -8.28
N LEU A 42 19.20 -27.74 -8.34
CA LEU A 42 19.61 -26.34 -8.52
C LEU A 42 19.22 -25.79 -9.90
N HIS A 43 19.44 -26.55 -10.98
CA HIS A 43 19.04 -26.12 -12.32
C HIS A 43 17.51 -25.94 -12.45
N GLU A 44 16.73 -26.86 -11.89
CA GLU A 44 15.26 -26.75 -11.86
C GLU A 44 14.81 -25.52 -11.07
N ARG A 45 15.48 -25.23 -9.94
CA ARG A 45 15.17 -24.04 -9.14
C ARG A 45 15.53 -22.74 -9.86
N ILE A 46 16.65 -22.70 -10.59
CA ILE A 46 17.06 -21.55 -11.39
C ILE A 46 16.03 -21.27 -12.49
N ALA A 47 15.64 -22.30 -13.25
CA ALA A 47 14.64 -22.15 -14.32
C ALA A 47 13.30 -21.65 -13.78
N ALA A 48 12.87 -22.13 -12.60
CA ALA A 48 11.65 -21.65 -11.96
C ALA A 48 11.74 -20.18 -11.52
N LEU A 49 12.89 -19.76 -10.96
CA LEU A 49 13.11 -18.37 -10.54
C LEU A 49 13.18 -17.41 -11.73
N GLU A 50 13.81 -17.81 -12.83
CA GLU A 50 13.84 -17.04 -14.08
C GLU A 50 12.43 -16.84 -14.64
N GLY A 51 11.60 -17.89 -14.64
CA GLY A 51 10.19 -17.79 -15.02
C GLY A 51 9.40 -16.84 -14.13
N GLN A 52 9.62 -16.88 -12.80
CA GLN A 52 8.97 -15.96 -11.87
C GLN A 52 9.39 -14.50 -12.05
N LEU A 53 10.66 -14.26 -12.33
CA LEU A 53 11.20 -12.92 -12.60
C LEU A 53 10.62 -12.34 -13.88
N GLU A 54 10.41 -13.15 -14.92
CA GLU A 54 9.83 -12.68 -16.17
C GLU A 54 8.38 -12.23 -15.98
N LEU A 55 7.58 -13.02 -15.26
CA LEU A 55 6.22 -12.64 -14.88
C LEU A 55 6.20 -11.35 -14.06
N LEU A 56 7.13 -11.19 -13.10
CA LEU A 56 7.19 -9.99 -12.27
C LEU A 56 7.54 -8.75 -13.10
N ARG A 57 8.51 -8.86 -14.02
CA ARG A 57 8.92 -7.77 -14.91
C ARG A 57 7.82 -7.34 -15.86
N GLN A 58 6.94 -8.24 -16.26
CA GLN A 58 5.77 -7.92 -17.07
C GLN A 58 4.74 -7.06 -16.31
N VAL A 59 4.64 -7.23 -14.98
CA VAL A 59 3.66 -6.52 -14.14
C VAL A 59 4.24 -5.24 -13.55
N ILE A 60 5.51 -5.25 -13.13
CA ILE A 60 6.19 -4.13 -12.47
C ILE A 60 7.48 -3.84 -13.23
N ALA A 61 7.55 -2.65 -13.83
CA ALA A 61 8.71 -2.19 -14.59
C ALA A 61 9.18 -0.83 -14.10
N VAL A 62 10.50 -0.65 -14.07
CA VAL A 62 11.13 0.67 -13.97
C VAL A 62 11.80 0.93 -15.31
N ASP A 63 11.42 2.01 -15.98
CA ASP A 63 12.02 2.38 -17.26
C ASP A 63 13.38 3.07 -17.09
N SER A 64 14.06 3.36 -18.20
CA SER A 64 15.37 4.04 -18.19
C SER A 64 15.30 5.50 -17.71
N GLY A 65 14.10 6.09 -17.66
CA GLY A 65 13.84 7.40 -17.06
C GLY A 65 13.59 7.34 -15.55
N GLY A 66 13.55 6.14 -14.96
CA GLY A 66 13.24 5.94 -13.54
C GLY A 66 11.75 5.91 -13.23
N ASN A 67 10.87 5.86 -14.23
CA ASN A 67 9.43 5.79 -14.00
C ASN A 67 9.05 4.35 -13.62
N LEU A 68 8.34 4.21 -12.49
CA LEU A 68 7.74 2.96 -12.08
C LEU A 68 6.36 2.80 -12.73
N THR A 69 6.16 1.73 -13.49
CA THR A 69 4.87 1.33 -14.06
C THR A 69 4.42 0.03 -13.43
N VAL A 70 3.16 -0.01 -13.01
CA VAL A 70 2.49 -1.24 -12.55
C VAL A 70 1.33 -1.53 -13.49
N ALA A 71 1.52 -2.47 -14.41
CA ALA A 71 0.54 -2.82 -15.43
C ALA A 71 -0.23 -4.08 -15.00
N VAL A 72 -1.49 -3.90 -14.59
CA VAL A 72 -2.36 -5.00 -14.16
C VAL A 72 -3.69 -4.91 -14.92
N PRO A 73 -4.17 -5.99 -15.56
CA PRO A 73 -5.43 -5.97 -16.30
C PRO A 73 -6.67 -5.81 -15.41
N GLY A 74 -6.54 -6.10 -14.10
CA GLY A 74 -7.59 -5.95 -13.11
C GLY A 74 -7.48 -4.64 -12.35
N HIS A 75 -7.39 -4.75 -11.02
CA HIS A 75 -7.20 -3.61 -10.12
C HIS A 75 -5.97 -3.85 -9.23
N ILE A 76 -5.43 -2.76 -8.67
CA ILE A 76 -4.38 -2.79 -7.65
C ILE A 76 -5.03 -2.43 -6.32
N THR A 77 -4.80 -3.24 -5.29
CA THR A 77 -5.23 -2.95 -3.91
C THR A 77 -3.99 -2.70 -3.06
N LEU A 78 -3.91 -1.51 -2.45
CA LEU A 78 -2.85 -1.12 -1.53
C LEU A 78 -3.44 -0.99 -0.12
N SER A 79 -3.03 -1.85 0.81
CA SER A 79 -3.46 -1.79 2.21
C SER A 79 -2.25 -1.53 3.10
N ALA A 80 -2.35 -0.50 3.94
CA ALA A 80 -1.36 -0.18 4.95
C ALA A 80 -2.05 -0.18 6.31
N GLY A 81 -1.44 -0.82 7.33
CA GLY A 81 -1.91 -0.73 8.72
C GLY A 81 -1.70 0.65 9.35
N GLY A 82 -0.98 1.54 8.66
CA GLY A 82 -0.74 2.94 9.03
C GLY A 82 -1.08 3.87 7.86
N ALA A 83 -0.21 4.84 7.55
CA ALA A 83 -0.42 5.77 6.45
C ALA A 83 0.15 5.26 5.12
N LEU A 84 -0.56 5.51 4.03
CA LEU A 84 -0.07 5.38 2.65
C LEU A 84 0.23 6.79 2.11
N HIS A 85 1.49 7.06 1.76
CA HIS A 85 1.91 8.36 1.24
C HIS A 85 2.12 8.31 -0.28
N LEU A 86 1.50 9.23 -1.01
CA LEU A 86 1.80 9.53 -2.40
C LEU A 86 2.53 10.88 -2.43
N HIS A 87 3.84 10.87 -2.68
CA HIS A 87 4.67 12.08 -2.67
C HIS A 87 5.22 12.37 -4.07
N GLY A 88 4.77 13.47 -4.66
CA GLY A 88 5.37 14.08 -5.85
C GLY A 88 5.84 15.49 -5.49
N THR A 89 7.04 15.88 -5.93
CA THR A 89 7.58 17.23 -5.66
C THR A 89 6.92 18.31 -6.52
N ALA A 90 6.30 17.92 -7.64
CA ALA A 90 5.63 18.82 -8.58
C ALA A 90 4.11 18.65 -8.56
N SER A 91 3.62 17.43 -8.76
CA SER A 91 2.20 17.08 -8.74
C SER A 91 1.98 15.62 -8.38
N ALA A 92 0.76 15.30 -7.93
CA ALA A 92 0.21 13.95 -7.95
C ALA A 92 -1.11 14.02 -8.71
N GLU A 93 -1.26 13.17 -9.73
CA GLU A 93 -2.43 13.10 -10.60
C GLU A 93 -3.07 11.72 -10.51
N ALA A 94 -4.39 11.69 -10.33
CA ALA A 94 -5.20 10.49 -10.49
C ALA A 94 -6.16 10.70 -11.69
N THR A 95 -6.09 9.81 -12.68
CA THR A 95 -6.89 9.86 -13.90
C THR A 95 -7.54 8.50 -14.13
N ALA A 96 -8.85 8.49 -14.43
CA ALA A 96 -9.59 7.26 -14.75
C ALA A 96 -10.14 7.32 -16.18
N GLY A 97 -9.56 6.51 -17.07
CA GLY A 97 -10.01 6.38 -18.47
C GLY A 97 -9.89 7.66 -19.32
N SER A 98 -10.48 7.64 -20.51
CA SER A 98 -10.35 8.71 -21.52
C SER A 98 -11.15 9.99 -21.20
N GLN A 99 -12.07 9.94 -20.23
CA GLN A 99 -12.92 11.07 -19.80
C GLN A 99 -12.60 11.45 -18.35
N SER A 100 -11.32 11.74 -18.11
CA SER A 100 -10.75 11.85 -16.76
C SER A 100 -11.21 13.11 -16.03
N ALA A 101 -11.84 12.92 -14.86
CA ALA A 101 -11.68 13.87 -13.77
C ALA A 101 -10.22 13.79 -13.29
N ARG A 102 -9.60 14.95 -13.08
CA ARG A 102 -8.24 15.08 -12.57
C ARG A 102 -8.29 15.66 -11.17
N LEU A 103 -7.72 14.93 -10.22
CA LEU A 103 -7.35 15.47 -8.93
C LEU A 103 -5.89 15.89 -8.99
N THR A 104 -5.62 17.18 -8.82
CA THR A 104 -4.27 17.74 -8.79
C THR A 104 -3.95 18.24 -7.39
N LEU A 105 -2.86 17.74 -6.82
CA LEU A 105 -2.22 18.30 -5.63
C LEU A 105 -1.04 19.15 -6.08
N GLY A 106 -1.23 20.48 -6.10
CA GLY A 106 -0.22 21.43 -6.53
C GLY A 106 0.80 21.75 -5.44
N SER A 107 2.04 22.04 -5.84
CA SER A 107 3.15 22.38 -4.93
C SER A 107 2.93 23.66 -4.11
N THR A 108 1.96 24.50 -4.49
CA THR A 108 1.56 25.70 -3.75
C THR A 108 0.49 25.43 -2.68
N GLY A 109 0.14 24.16 -2.43
CA GLY A 109 -0.91 23.77 -1.49
C GLY A 109 -2.33 23.83 -2.09
N ALA A 110 -2.44 24.14 -3.38
CA ALA A 110 -3.71 24.09 -4.10
C ALA A 110 -4.15 22.64 -4.31
N VAL A 111 -5.40 22.34 -3.99
CA VAL A 111 -6.06 21.08 -4.33
C VAL A 111 -7.14 21.41 -5.36
N GLU A 112 -6.99 20.87 -6.56
CA GLU A 112 -7.93 21.10 -7.67
C GLU A 112 -8.55 19.78 -8.09
N LEU A 113 -9.89 19.76 -8.16
CA LEU A 113 -10.64 18.72 -8.83
C LEU A 113 -11.27 19.33 -10.07
N SER A 114 -10.79 18.91 -11.25
CA SER A 114 -11.30 19.37 -12.53
C SER A 114 -11.82 18.21 -13.36
N GLY A 115 -12.89 18.43 -14.11
CA GLY A 115 -13.50 17.41 -14.97
C GLY A 115 -14.64 18.00 -15.78
N ASN A 116 -14.90 17.42 -16.95
CA ASN A 116 -16.02 17.76 -17.83
C ASN A 116 -17.28 16.92 -17.55
N VAL A 117 -17.34 16.29 -16.37
CA VAL A 117 -18.39 15.33 -15.96
C VAL A 117 -18.91 15.74 -14.58
N SER A 118 -20.00 15.12 -14.11
CA SER A 118 -20.53 15.33 -12.76
C SER A 118 -19.53 14.92 -11.67
N CYS A 119 -19.50 15.69 -10.59
CA CYS A 119 -18.83 15.36 -9.34
C CYS A 119 -19.88 15.18 -8.24
N THR A 120 -19.87 14.04 -7.55
CA THR A 120 -20.80 13.74 -6.45
C THR A 120 -20.02 13.47 -5.18
N VAL A 121 -20.34 14.20 -4.11
CA VAL A 121 -19.81 13.96 -2.76
C VAL A 121 -20.90 13.34 -1.90
N SER A 122 -20.77 12.05 -1.59
CA SER A 122 -21.72 11.31 -0.75
C SER A 122 -21.18 11.18 0.67
N ALA A 123 -21.75 11.94 1.59
CA ALA A 123 -21.39 11.90 3.01
C ALA A 123 -22.60 12.23 3.88
N THR A 124 -22.59 11.81 5.14
CA THR A 124 -23.60 12.20 6.14
C THR A 124 -23.50 13.68 6.50
N THR A 125 -22.29 14.24 6.50
CA THR A 125 -22.03 15.65 6.78
C THR A 125 -20.78 16.09 6.02
N ILE A 126 -20.85 17.28 5.44
CA ILE A 126 -19.71 17.96 4.81
C ILE A 126 -19.49 19.26 5.59
N ALA A 127 -18.33 19.40 6.22
CA ALA A 127 -17.94 20.62 6.92
C ALA A 127 -16.90 21.38 6.09
N ILE A 128 -17.19 22.63 5.74
CA ILE A 128 -16.29 23.51 5.01
C ILE A 128 -15.92 24.67 5.93
N SER A 129 -14.64 24.78 6.27
CA SER A 129 -14.10 25.89 7.05
C SER A 129 -13.12 26.68 6.18
N SER A 130 -13.53 27.87 5.77
CA SER A 130 -12.73 28.76 4.95
C SER A 130 -13.07 30.22 5.26
N SER A 131 -12.18 31.14 4.89
CA SER A 131 -12.46 32.58 4.97
C SER A 131 -13.52 33.03 3.96
N SER A 132 -13.59 32.36 2.82
CA SER A 132 -14.59 32.58 1.77
C SER A 132 -14.93 31.28 1.06
N TYR A 133 -16.18 31.15 0.62
CA TYR A 133 -16.66 30.06 -0.21
C TYR A 133 -17.44 30.66 -1.38
N ARG A 134 -17.07 30.28 -2.61
CA ARG A 134 -17.65 30.80 -3.84
C ARG A 134 -18.24 29.65 -4.64
N VAL A 135 -19.47 29.84 -5.11
CA VAL A 135 -20.16 28.90 -6.00
C VAL A 135 -20.45 29.63 -7.31
N ASP A 136 -19.74 29.27 -8.36
CA ASP A 136 -19.96 29.76 -9.71
C ASP A 136 -20.85 28.79 -10.48
N ALA A 137 -22.16 28.86 -10.23
CA ALA A 137 -23.15 28.01 -10.87
C ALA A 137 -24.39 28.81 -11.30
N PRO A 138 -25.05 28.43 -12.42
CA PRO A 138 -26.33 29.03 -12.80
C PRO A 138 -27.43 28.80 -11.75
N LEU A 139 -27.38 27.65 -11.05
CA LEU A 139 -28.30 27.26 -10.01
C LEU A 139 -27.55 26.50 -8.92
N ALA A 140 -27.88 26.78 -7.66
CA ALA A 140 -27.44 26.03 -6.50
C ALA A 140 -28.67 25.57 -5.73
N ASP A 141 -28.94 24.27 -5.76
CA ASP A 141 -30.10 23.67 -5.11
C ASP A 141 -29.78 23.27 -3.67
N PHE A 142 -30.62 23.71 -2.74
CA PHE A 142 -30.60 23.30 -1.35
C PHE A 142 -31.93 22.63 -1.05
N SER A 143 -31.91 21.38 -0.56
CA SER A 143 -33.14 20.57 -0.37
C SER A 143 -34.06 21.08 0.74
N SER A 144 -33.60 22.00 1.59
CA SER A 144 -34.38 22.52 2.71
C SER A 144 -33.99 23.96 3.05
N VAL A 145 -33.00 24.14 3.93
CA VAL A 145 -32.71 25.46 4.51
C VAL A 145 -31.29 25.87 4.17
N LEU A 146 -31.16 27.07 3.59
CA LEU A 146 -29.90 27.79 3.53
C LEU A 146 -29.84 28.76 4.70
N LYS A 147 -28.92 28.52 5.65
CA LYS A 147 -28.66 29.43 6.77
C LYS A 147 -27.44 30.30 6.46
N CYS A 148 -27.62 31.61 6.44
CA CYS A 148 -26.54 32.59 6.30
C CYS A 148 -26.79 33.79 7.22
N ALA A 149 -25.74 34.55 7.54
CA ALA A 149 -25.87 35.76 8.36
C ALA A 149 -26.47 36.93 7.56
N THR A 150 -26.14 37.03 6.27
CA THR A 150 -26.65 38.06 5.37
C THR A 150 -26.79 37.46 3.98
N LEU A 151 -27.96 37.64 3.37
CA LEU A 151 -28.21 37.31 1.97
C LEU A 151 -28.28 38.61 1.18
N THR A 152 -27.36 38.78 0.24
CA THR A 152 -27.41 39.84 -0.76
C THR A 152 -27.73 39.22 -2.10
N ALA A 153 -28.83 39.64 -2.72
CA ALA A 153 -29.29 39.12 -4.00
C ALA A 153 -29.82 40.27 -4.86
N THR A 154 -29.64 40.18 -6.17
CA THR A 154 -30.20 41.15 -7.12
C THR A 154 -31.73 41.09 -7.13
N ASN A 155 -32.27 39.87 -7.10
CA ASN A 155 -33.71 39.61 -7.03
C ASN A 155 -33.95 38.41 -6.12
N VAL A 156 -35.03 38.47 -5.34
CA VAL A 156 -35.51 37.35 -4.54
C VAL A 156 -36.93 37.05 -4.96
N VAL A 157 -37.18 35.83 -5.42
CA VAL A 157 -38.51 35.35 -5.79
C VAL A 157 -38.88 34.25 -4.82
N ALA A 158 -39.95 34.44 -4.05
CA ALA A 158 -40.44 33.47 -3.08
C ALA A 158 -41.96 33.40 -3.11
N ALA A 159 -42.51 32.18 -3.01
CA ALA A 159 -43.96 31.99 -2.88
C ALA A 159 -44.50 32.54 -1.56
N THR A 160 -43.65 32.64 -0.53
CA THR A 160 -44.02 33.17 0.77
C THR A 160 -42.79 33.83 1.39
N TYR A 161 -42.99 35.03 1.94
CA TYR A 161 -41.97 35.75 2.68
C TYR A 161 -42.56 36.16 4.03
N SER A 162 -41.93 35.73 5.12
CA SER A 162 -42.26 36.20 6.46
C SER A 162 -41.21 37.24 6.87
N PRO A 163 -41.50 38.54 6.72
CA PRO A 163 -40.57 39.57 7.13
C PRO A 163 -40.27 39.44 8.64
N GLY A 164 -39.00 39.53 9.00
CA GLY A 164 -38.61 39.79 10.39
C GLY A 164 -39.04 41.20 10.79
N ALA A 165 -39.12 41.46 12.11
CA ALA A 165 -39.33 42.81 12.61
C ALA A 165 -38.27 43.77 12.01
N GLY A 166 -38.73 44.74 11.21
CA GLY A 166 -37.87 45.65 10.45
C GLY A 166 -37.86 45.48 8.92
N ASN A 167 -38.51 44.42 8.39
CA ASN A 167 -38.56 44.14 6.93
C ASN A 167 -39.91 44.48 6.27
N VAL A 168 -40.72 45.36 6.86
CA VAL A 168 -41.95 45.87 6.24
C VAL A 168 -41.70 47.32 5.86
N TRP A 169 -41.77 47.64 4.58
CA TRP A 169 -41.69 48.98 4.01
C TRP A 169 -42.99 49.31 3.29
#